data_AF-A0A9X4HCI1-F1
#
_entry.id   AF-A0A9X4HCI1-F1
#
_cell.length_a   1.000
_cell.length_b   1.000
_cell.length_c   1.000
_cell.angle_alpha   90.00
_cell.angle_beta   90.00
_cell.angle_gamma   90.00
#
_symmetry.space_group_name_H-M   'P 1'
#
loop_
_entity.id
_entity.type
_entity.pdbx_description
1 polymer ?
#
loop_
_entity_poly.entity_id
_entity_poly.type
_entity_poly.pdbx_seq_one_letter_code
_entity_poly.pdbx_strand_id
1 'polypeptide(L)'
;MAQQLFSITYSLTQRDIDQAVRLSKLYYTDLIQKLVKPYGPTSSLCSSQVEIEVRAYLEEALTGFHGLCVEALVAKEVSTNDVVGFAIALSAPGSTDCGLNYAAVRKDFRRQGVLRVMLESIKSKYSFIGLSCHPDKVPYYEALGFRADGTVFVQVSMSWGEDKPHPMMNTFDMGRSDELQMCTQSFLKLHGAKAEAIMQNLGDVQIKRMEDVKAYYQRRNDGLSHEHAMAYLR
;
A
#
# COMPACT_ATOMS: atom_id res chain seq x y z
N MET A 1 14.36 28.17 9.71
CA MET A 1 13.22 27.35 9.28
C MET A 1 13.61 26.71 7.97
N ALA A 2 13.73 25.38 7.90
CA ALA A 2 14.01 24.70 6.63
C ALA A 2 12.81 24.88 5.70
N GLN A 3 13.03 25.33 4.46
CA GLN A 3 11.96 25.43 3.47
C GLN A 3 11.43 24.03 3.17
N GLN A 4 10.12 23.87 3.25
CA GLN A 4 9.46 22.62 2.90
C GLN A 4 9.55 22.44 1.37
N LEU A 5 10.27 21.41 0.93
CA LEU A 5 10.55 21.14 -0.49
C LEU A 5 9.35 20.58 -1.27
N PHE A 6 8.21 20.39 -0.61
CA PHE A 6 7.00 19.82 -1.18
C PHE A 6 5.73 20.46 -0.60
N SER A 7 4.64 20.41 -1.35
CA SER A 7 3.28 20.70 -0.91
C SER A 7 2.41 19.43 -0.98
N ILE A 8 1.26 19.42 -0.31
CA ILE A 8 0.27 18.33 -0.43
C ILE A 8 -1.05 18.88 -0.96
N THR A 9 -1.79 18.09 -1.74
CA THR A 9 -3.11 18.46 -2.26
C THR A 9 -4.01 17.25 -2.51
N TYR A 10 -5.30 17.40 -2.22
CA TYR A 10 -6.35 16.45 -2.60
C TYR A 10 -6.90 16.72 -4.01
N SER A 11 -6.63 17.89 -4.58
CA SER A 11 -7.04 18.23 -5.94
C SER A 11 -6.11 17.55 -6.94
N LEU A 12 -6.55 16.41 -7.45
CA LEU A 12 -5.82 15.64 -8.45
C LEU A 12 -5.99 16.20 -9.86
N THR A 13 -4.98 15.99 -10.69
CA THR A 13 -5.06 16.12 -12.15
C THR A 13 -4.68 14.78 -12.80
N GLN A 14 -5.02 14.58 -14.08
CA GLN A 14 -4.60 13.37 -14.80
C GLN A 14 -3.06 13.20 -14.79
N ARG A 15 -2.30 14.29 -14.85
CA ARG A 15 -0.83 14.25 -14.73
C ARG A 15 -0.39 13.69 -13.38
N ASP A 16 -1.07 14.08 -12.29
CA ASP A 16 -0.75 13.59 -10.95
C ASP A 16 -1.03 12.09 -10.83
N ILE A 17 -2.15 11.63 -11.40
CA ILE A 17 -2.48 10.20 -11.49
C ILE A 17 -1.37 9.44 -12.20
N ASP A 18 -0.98 9.88 -13.40
CA ASP A 18 0.03 9.18 -14.18
C ASP A 18 1.40 9.13 -13.47
N GLN A 19 1.76 10.19 -12.74
CA GLN A 19 3.00 10.20 -11.94
C GLN A 19 2.92 9.29 -10.71
N ALA A 20 1.78 9.29 -10.00
CA ALA A 20 1.56 8.41 -8.85
C ALA A 20 1.52 6.93 -9.26
N VAL A 21 0.90 6.60 -10.40
CA VAL A 21 0.89 5.25 -10.96
C VAL A 21 2.31 4.79 -11.37
N ARG A 22 3.13 5.67 -11.94
CA ARG A 22 4.56 5.34 -12.17
C ARG A 22 5.31 5.09 -10.87
N LEU A 23 5.00 5.84 -9.81
CA LEU A 23 5.58 5.65 -8.49
C LEU A 23 5.15 4.34 -7.85
N SER A 24 3.88 3.94 -8.01
CA SER A 24 3.36 2.66 -7.50
C SER A 24 4.02 1.48 -8.21
N LYS A 25 4.20 1.57 -9.52
CA LYS A 25 4.95 0.59 -10.31
C LYS A 25 6.39 0.45 -9.81
N LEU A 26 7.06 1.56 -9.53
CA LEU A 26 8.46 1.56 -9.06
C LEU A 26 8.61 0.93 -7.67
N TYR A 27 7.61 1.06 -6.80
CA TYR A 27 7.64 0.57 -5.42
C TYR A 27 6.64 -0.56 -5.16
N TYR A 28 6.22 -1.29 -6.20
CA TYR A 28 5.16 -2.29 -6.09
C TYR A 28 5.47 -3.37 -5.06
N THR A 29 6.74 -3.71 -4.83
CA THR A 29 7.15 -4.70 -3.82
C THR A 29 6.92 -4.23 -2.38
N ASP A 30 6.90 -2.92 -2.14
CA ASP A 30 6.57 -2.35 -0.83
C ASP A 30 5.04 -2.22 -0.66
N LEU A 31 4.28 -2.19 -1.75
CA LEU A 31 2.84 -1.87 -1.77
C LEU A 31 1.95 -3.12 -1.85
N ILE A 32 2.39 -4.17 -2.54
CA ILE A 32 1.58 -5.35 -2.78
C ILE A 32 1.44 -6.20 -1.50
N GLN A 33 0.27 -6.79 -1.29
CA GLN A 33 0.02 -7.75 -0.20
C GLN A 33 0.58 -9.15 -0.50
N LYS A 34 1.78 -9.22 -1.10
CA LYS A 34 2.48 -10.46 -1.48
C LYS A 34 3.98 -10.32 -1.23
N LEU A 35 4.63 -11.38 -0.81
CA LEU A 35 6.09 -11.47 -0.80
C LEU A 35 6.56 -11.79 -2.21
N VAL A 36 7.15 -10.80 -2.86
CA VAL A 36 7.60 -10.87 -4.25
C VAL A 36 9.03 -10.36 -4.38
N LYS A 37 9.78 -10.93 -5.33
CA LYS A 37 11.14 -10.46 -5.66
C LYS A 37 11.06 -9.41 -6.78
N PRO A 38 11.81 -8.28 -6.70
CA PRO A 38 11.71 -7.17 -7.65
C PRO A 38 12.08 -7.50 -9.11
N TYR A 39 12.63 -8.69 -9.38
CA TYR A 39 12.95 -9.19 -10.72
C TYR A 39 12.64 -10.69 -10.88
N GLY A 40 11.72 -11.20 -10.06
CA GLY A 40 11.28 -12.59 -10.14
C GLY A 40 10.39 -12.85 -11.35
N PRO A 41 10.06 -14.12 -11.64
CA PRO A 41 9.22 -14.48 -12.78
C PRO A 41 7.80 -13.88 -12.71
N THR A 42 7.32 -13.53 -11.51
CA THR A 42 6.00 -12.91 -11.30
C THR A 42 6.04 -11.39 -11.19
N SER A 43 7.22 -10.76 -11.36
CA SER A 43 7.41 -9.33 -11.11
C SER A 43 6.53 -8.45 -11.98
N SER A 44 6.46 -8.74 -13.28
CA SER A 44 5.64 -7.99 -14.24
C SER A 44 4.16 -8.06 -13.90
N LEU A 45 3.64 -9.27 -13.65
CA LEU A 45 2.24 -9.46 -13.28
C LEU A 45 1.88 -8.76 -11.96
N CYS A 46 2.73 -8.88 -10.94
CA CYS A 46 2.50 -8.25 -9.64
C CYS A 46 2.61 -6.72 -9.74
N SER A 47 3.55 -6.21 -10.51
CA SER A 47 3.69 -4.79 -10.77
C SER A 47 2.47 -4.24 -11.51
N SER A 48 1.96 -4.95 -12.52
CA SER A 48 0.74 -4.58 -13.24
C SER A 48 -0.50 -4.61 -12.33
N GLN A 49 -0.60 -5.59 -11.43
CA GLN A 49 -1.72 -5.64 -10.47
C GLN A 49 -1.78 -4.37 -9.62
N VAL A 50 -0.65 -3.96 -9.02
CA VAL A 50 -0.58 -2.72 -8.22
C VAL A 50 -0.83 -1.49 -9.08
N GLU A 51 -0.28 -1.45 -10.30
CA GLU A 51 -0.44 -0.33 -11.23
C GLU A 51 -1.93 -0.09 -11.57
N ILE A 52 -2.63 -1.16 -11.96
CA ILE A 52 -4.05 -1.11 -12.35
C ILE A 52 -4.91 -0.72 -11.15
N GLU A 53 -4.70 -1.34 -9.99
CA GLU A 53 -5.50 -1.06 -8.80
C GLU A 53 -5.29 0.37 -8.28
N VAL A 54 -4.04 0.84 -8.21
CA VAL A 54 -3.74 2.23 -7.83
C VAL A 54 -4.35 3.22 -8.81
N ARG A 55 -4.28 2.95 -10.13
CA ARG A 55 -4.91 3.80 -11.14
C ARG A 55 -6.41 3.89 -10.92
N ALA A 56 -7.09 2.76 -10.74
CA ALA A 56 -8.54 2.73 -10.53
C ALA A 56 -8.96 3.58 -9.31
N TYR A 57 -8.26 3.46 -8.18
CA TYR A 57 -8.57 4.29 -7.00
C TYR A 57 -8.26 5.78 -7.22
N LEU A 58 -7.18 6.12 -7.91
CA LEU A 58 -6.86 7.53 -8.20
C LEU A 58 -7.86 8.16 -9.18
N GLU A 59 -8.30 7.41 -10.19
CA GLU A 59 -9.34 7.84 -11.13
C GLU A 59 -10.69 7.99 -10.43
N GLU A 60 -11.01 7.09 -9.50
CA GLU A 60 -12.19 7.22 -8.66
C GLU A 60 -12.12 8.44 -7.74
N ALA A 61 -10.97 8.73 -7.13
CA ALA A 61 -10.80 9.94 -6.32
C ALA A 61 -10.90 11.23 -7.16
N LEU A 62 -10.55 11.18 -8.46
CA LEU A 62 -10.66 12.32 -9.37
C LEU A 62 -12.10 12.52 -9.88
N THR A 63 -12.83 11.43 -10.15
CA THR A 63 -14.10 11.48 -10.90
C THR A 63 -15.33 11.15 -10.07
N GLY A 64 -15.18 10.35 -9.00
CA GLY A 64 -16.28 9.80 -8.20
C GLY A 64 -17.22 8.89 -9.00
N PHE A 65 -16.76 8.31 -10.10
CA PHE A 65 -17.61 7.66 -11.10
C PHE A 65 -18.28 6.38 -10.59
N HIS A 66 -17.56 5.58 -9.79
CA HIS A 66 -18.03 4.31 -9.26
C HIS A 66 -18.74 4.43 -7.91
N GLY A 67 -18.78 5.63 -7.31
CA GLY A 67 -19.45 5.91 -6.05
C GLY A 67 -18.74 5.30 -4.83
N LEU A 68 -17.45 4.98 -4.95
CA LEU A 68 -16.65 4.55 -3.81
C LEU A 68 -16.17 5.79 -3.03
N CYS A 69 -16.09 5.69 -1.71
CA CYS A 69 -15.50 6.74 -0.89
C CYS A 69 -13.98 6.57 -0.89
N VAL A 70 -13.35 7.09 -1.95
CA VAL A 70 -11.90 7.11 -2.14
C VAL A 70 -11.38 8.53 -1.97
N GLU A 71 -10.44 8.72 -1.06
CA GLU A 71 -9.66 9.94 -0.96
C GLU A 71 -8.23 9.68 -1.40
N ALA A 72 -7.72 10.53 -2.28
CA ALA A 72 -6.33 10.48 -2.71
C ALA A 72 -5.66 11.82 -2.43
N LEU A 73 -4.46 11.74 -1.88
CA LEU A 73 -3.61 12.86 -1.55
C LEU A 73 -2.28 12.68 -2.29
N VAL A 74 -1.81 13.72 -2.97
CA VAL A 74 -0.47 13.73 -3.58
C VAL A 74 0.41 14.76 -2.90
N ALA A 75 1.68 14.40 -2.71
CA ALA A 75 2.75 15.31 -2.36
C ALA A 75 3.49 15.72 -3.64
N LYS A 76 3.69 17.02 -3.84
CA LYS A 76 4.29 17.58 -5.05
C LYS A 76 5.51 18.42 -4.71
N GLU A 77 6.59 18.24 -5.46
CA GLU A 77 7.79 19.06 -5.33
C GLU A 77 7.49 20.50 -5.74
N VAL A 78 7.91 21.47 -4.92
CA VAL A 78 7.55 22.89 -5.12
C VAL A 78 8.14 23.47 -6.41
N SER A 79 9.34 23.05 -6.81
CA SER A 79 10.05 23.60 -7.96
C SER A 79 9.53 23.07 -9.31
N THR A 80 9.18 21.79 -9.37
CA THR A 80 8.81 21.08 -10.61
C THR A 80 7.32 20.84 -10.74
N ASN A 81 6.59 20.93 -9.62
CA ASN A 81 5.22 20.50 -9.47
C ASN A 81 5.01 19.00 -9.79
N ASP A 82 6.06 18.19 -9.70
CA ASP A 82 5.99 16.74 -9.90
C ASP A 82 5.59 16.01 -8.61
N VAL A 83 4.81 14.95 -8.75
CA VAL A 83 4.43 14.06 -7.65
C VAL A 83 5.67 13.35 -7.11
N VAL A 84 5.91 13.54 -5.81
CA VAL A 84 6.99 12.91 -5.03
C VAL A 84 6.47 11.92 -4.00
N GLY A 85 5.16 11.86 -3.80
CA GLY A 85 4.51 10.86 -2.98
C GLY A 85 3.00 10.90 -3.14
N PHE A 86 2.34 9.83 -2.75
CA PHE A 86 0.88 9.76 -2.73
C PHE A 86 0.40 8.90 -1.56
N ALA A 87 -0.85 9.09 -1.18
CA ALA A 87 -1.59 8.27 -0.23
C ALA A 87 -3.03 8.10 -0.71
N ILE A 88 -3.59 6.91 -0.55
CA ILE A 88 -4.97 6.55 -0.90
C ILE A 88 -5.64 5.99 0.34
N ALA A 89 -6.73 6.63 0.75
CA ALA A 89 -7.58 6.20 1.86
C ALA A 89 -8.96 5.79 1.35
N LEU A 90 -9.46 4.67 1.86
CA LEU A 90 -10.78 4.13 1.54
C LEU A 90 -11.65 4.17 2.78
N SER A 91 -12.89 4.63 2.65
CA SER A 91 -13.86 4.65 3.74
C SER A 91 -15.22 4.12 3.29
N ALA A 92 -16.13 3.89 4.24
CA ALA A 92 -17.54 3.74 3.94
C ALA A 92 -18.22 5.13 3.93
N PRO A 93 -19.31 5.32 3.18
CA PRO A 93 -20.05 6.58 3.20
C PRO A 93 -20.45 7.01 4.62
N GLY A 94 -20.08 8.24 5.01
CA GLY A 94 -20.36 8.79 6.34
C GLY A 94 -19.53 8.20 7.48
N SER A 95 -18.56 7.33 7.18
CA SER A 95 -17.67 6.74 8.17
C SER A 95 -16.66 7.75 8.71
N THR A 96 -16.41 7.70 10.02
CA THR A 96 -15.28 8.37 10.67
C THR A 96 -13.99 7.55 10.64
N ASP A 97 -14.01 6.44 9.90
CA ASP A 97 -12.94 5.45 9.84
C ASP A 97 -12.54 5.25 8.39
N CYS A 98 -11.24 5.09 8.15
CA CYS A 98 -10.72 4.70 6.85
C CYS A 98 -9.65 3.62 6.96
N GLY A 99 -9.38 2.96 5.85
CA GLY A 99 -8.13 2.24 5.66
C GLY A 99 -7.20 2.97 4.69
N LEU A 100 -5.93 3.08 5.06
CA LEU A 100 -4.87 3.55 4.18
C LEU A 100 -4.44 2.39 3.28
N ASN A 101 -4.97 2.37 2.06
CA ASN A 101 -4.78 1.26 1.13
C ASN A 101 -3.41 1.29 0.45
N TYR A 102 -2.96 2.49 0.02
CA TYR A 102 -1.66 2.66 -0.62
C TYR A 102 -0.98 3.95 -0.16
N ALA A 103 0.32 3.90 0.11
CA ALA A 103 1.12 5.09 0.34
C ALA A 103 2.56 4.88 -0.14
N ALA A 104 3.08 5.81 -0.92
CA ALA A 104 4.46 5.74 -1.40
C ALA A 104 5.11 7.12 -1.43
N VAL A 105 6.44 7.14 -1.25
CA VAL A 105 7.27 8.34 -1.37
C VAL A 105 8.50 8.02 -2.21
N ARG A 106 8.77 8.89 -3.18
CA ARG A 106 9.96 8.89 -4.05
C ARG A 106 11.20 8.86 -3.18
N LYS A 107 12.15 7.97 -3.53
CA LYS A 107 13.34 7.66 -2.72
C LYS A 107 14.07 8.90 -2.22
N ASP A 108 14.29 9.87 -3.10
CA ASP A 108 15.05 11.08 -2.80
C ASP A 108 14.29 12.06 -1.87
N PHE A 109 12.99 11.84 -1.66
CA PHE A 109 12.13 12.60 -0.76
C PHE A 109 11.79 11.83 0.54
N ARG A 110 12.30 10.60 0.70
CA ARG A 110 12.12 9.83 1.94
C ARG A 110 12.90 10.50 3.08
N ARG A 111 12.43 10.29 4.31
CA ARG A 111 13.00 10.89 5.55
C ARG A 111 12.94 12.42 5.60
N GLN A 112 12.25 13.07 4.67
CA GLN A 112 12.00 14.52 4.67
C GLN A 112 10.61 14.90 5.21
N GLY A 113 9.90 13.96 5.84
CA GLY A 113 8.59 14.21 6.43
C GLY A 113 7.40 14.11 5.47
N VAL A 114 7.59 13.77 4.18
CA VAL A 114 6.50 13.66 3.19
C VAL A 114 5.37 12.74 3.65
N LEU A 115 5.70 11.49 4.02
CA LEU A 115 4.69 10.53 4.51
C LEU A 115 4.02 11.03 5.80
N ARG A 116 4.77 11.65 6.71
CA ARG A 116 4.23 12.21 7.94
C ARG A 116 3.19 13.28 7.64
N VAL A 117 3.51 14.26 6.80
CA VAL A 117 2.60 15.35 6.44
C VAL A 117 1.36 14.82 5.73
N MET A 118 1.50 13.84 4.83
CA MET A 118 0.35 13.21 4.19
C MET A 118 -0.55 12.49 5.21
N LEU A 119 0.02 11.74 6.15
CA LEU A 119 -0.75 11.02 7.15
C LEU A 119 -1.40 11.95 8.19
N GLU A 120 -0.75 13.01 8.63
CA GLU A 120 -1.38 13.98 9.53
C GLU A 120 -2.60 14.65 8.88
N SER A 121 -2.53 14.93 7.58
CA SER A 121 -3.68 15.44 6.82
C SER A 121 -4.85 14.43 6.74
N ILE A 122 -4.56 13.12 6.73
CA ILE A 122 -5.59 12.08 6.75
C ILE A 122 -6.15 11.95 8.18
N LYS A 123 -5.28 11.89 9.19
CA LYS A 123 -5.67 11.81 10.62
C LYS A 123 -6.54 12.97 11.07
N SER A 124 -6.39 14.16 10.50
CA SER A 124 -7.29 15.28 10.83
C SER A 124 -8.74 15.08 10.38
N LYS A 125 -9.01 14.10 9.51
CA LYS A 125 -10.35 13.80 8.98
C LYS A 125 -10.99 12.57 9.61
N TYR A 126 -10.20 11.68 10.19
CA TYR A 126 -10.63 10.36 10.63
C TYR A 126 -10.33 10.13 12.12
N SER A 127 -11.22 9.44 12.81
CA SER A 127 -11.04 8.98 14.20
C SER A 127 -10.24 7.67 14.29
N PHE A 128 -10.19 6.92 13.18
CA PHE A 128 -9.52 5.65 13.06
C PHE A 128 -8.92 5.48 11.67
N ILE A 129 -7.70 4.97 11.62
CA ILE A 129 -7.04 4.59 10.36
C ILE A 129 -6.48 3.19 10.50
N GLY A 130 -6.97 2.26 9.68
CA GLY A 130 -6.40 0.93 9.50
C GLY A 130 -5.39 0.89 8.36
N LEU A 131 -4.37 0.05 8.45
CA LEU A 131 -3.49 -0.27 7.32
C LEU A 131 -2.86 -1.65 7.50
N SER A 132 -2.26 -2.18 6.45
CA SER A 132 -1.34 -3.30 6.55
C SER A 132 0.00 -2.92 5.93
N CYS A 133 1.09 -3.44 6.49
CA CYS A 133 2.43 -3.21 5.94
C CYS A 133 3.34 -4.42 6.12
N HIS A 134 4.40 -4.51 5.32
CA HIS A 134 5.41 -5.55 5.55
C HIS A 134 6.11 -5.36 6.90
N PRO A 135 6.54 -6.45 7.57
CA PRO A 135 7.16 -6.38 8.90
C PRO A 135 8.29 -5.35 9.02
N ASP A 136 9.12 -5.17 7.99
CA ASP A 136 10.22 -4.19 7.94
C ASP A 136 9.75 -2.73 7.98
N LYS A 137 8.47 -2.46 7.69
CA LYS A 137 7.89 -1.11 7.74
C LYS A 137 7.22 -0.78 9.07
N VAL A 138 6.97 -1.77 9.93
CA VAL A 138 6.29 -1.58 11.21
C VAL A 138 6.88 -0.43 12.03
N PRO A 139 8.22 -0.32 12.23
CA PRO A 139 8.78 0.79 13.00
C PRO A 139 8.51 2.18 12.41
N TYR A 140 8.33 2.28 11.09
CA TYR A 140 8.03 3.57 10.46
C TYR A 140 6.63 4.05 10.82
N TYR A 141 5.65 3.15 10.85
CA TYR A 141 4.28 3.47 11.23
C TYR A 141 4.13 3.63 12.76
N GLU A 142 4.87 2.86 13.56
CA GLU A 142 4.93 3.06 15.02
C GLU A 142 5.45 4.46 15.38
N ALA A 143 6.49 4.94 14.69
CA ALA A 143 6.99 6.30 14.83
C ALA A 143 5.98 7.39 14.39
N LEU A 144 4.89 6.99 13.71
CA LEU A 144 3.77 7.83 13.33
C LEU A 144 2.55 7.59 14.23
N GLY A 145 2.68 6.81 15.32
CA GLY A 145 1.64 6.57 16.31
C GLY A 145 0.68 5.42 15.98
N PHE A 146 0.94 4.66 14.92
CA PHE A 146 0.19 3.43 14.66
C PHE A 146 0.64 2.31 15.60
N ARG A 147 -0.24 1.35 15.85
CA ARG A 147 -0.01 0.18 16.70
C ARG A 147 -0.26 -1.07 15.88
N ALA A 148 0.57 -2.09 16.00
CA ALA A 148 0.27 -3.39 15.41
C ALA A 148 -0.90 -4.03 16.15
N ASP A 149 -1.88 -4.55 15.42
CA ASP A 149 -3.13 -5.11 15.96
C ASP A 149 -3.52 -6.46 15.34
N GLY A 150 -2.71 -6.98 14.43
CA GLY A 150 -2.92 -8.31 13.86
C GLY A 150 -2.05 -8.59 12.64
N THR A 151 -2.52 -9.51 11.82
CA THR A 151 -1.88 -9.89 10.55
C THR A 151 -2.92 -10.02 9.45
N VAL A 152 -2.59 -9.54 8.26
CA VAL A 152 -3.41 -9.67 7.05
C VAL A 152 -2.49 -10.14 5.93
N PHE A 153 -2.77 -11.33 5.39
CA PHE A 153 -1.89 -12.02 4.45
C PHE A 153 -0.43 -12.04 4.95
N VAL A 154 0.52 -11.59 4.11
CA VAL A 154 1.95 -11.52 4.40
C VAL A 154 2.38 -10.19 5.04
N GLN A 155 1.43 -9.46 5.63
CA GLN A 155 1.62 -8.15 6.21
C GLN A 155 1.09 -8.09 7.64
N VAL A 156 1.63 -7.14 8.40
CA VAL A 156 1.19 -6.81 9.76
C VAL A 156 0.09 -5.78 9.65
N SER A 157 -1.04 -6.06 10.27
CA SER A 157 -2.13 -5.11 10.42
C SER A 157 -1.77 -4.09 11.48
N MET A 158 -2.07 -2.82 11.22
CA MET A 158 -1.83 -1.72 12.13
C MET A 158 -3.00 -0.74 12.15
N SER A 159 -3.21 -0.07 13.28
CA SER A 159 -4.21 0.96 13.44
C SER A 159 -3.69 2.20 14.16
N TRP A 160 -4.31 3.33 13.88
CA TRP A 160 -4.16 4.58 14.62
C TRP A 160 -5.54 5.08 15.05
N GLY A 161 -5.58 5.78 16.19
CA GLY A 161 -6.81 6.33 16.75
C GLY A 161 -7.46 5.40 17.78
N GLU A 162 -8.80 5.38 17.78
CA GLU A 162 -9.64 4.59 18.69
C GLU A 162 -9.29 3.08 18.66
N ASP A 163 -9.50 2.40 19.78
CA ASP A 163 -9.33 0.95 19.85
C ASP A 163 -10.64 0.25 19.44
N LYS A 164 -10.74 -0.13 18.17
CA LYS A 164 -11.92 -0.77 17.57
C LYS A 164 -11.53 -1.66 16.39
N PRO A 165 -12.42 -2.58 15.95
CA PRO A 165 -12.17 -3.41 14.77
C PRO A 165 -11.94 -2.58 13.52
N HIS A 166 -11.14 -3.10 12.57
CA HIS A 166 -10.91 -2.41 11.28
C HIS A 166 -12.21 -2.19 10.51
N PRO A 167 -12.36 -1.03 9.85
CA PRO A 167 -13.54 -0.72 9.07
C PRO A 167 -13.65 -1.64 7.86
N MET A 168 -14.89 -1.98 7.50
CA MET A 168 -15.16 -2.54 6.18
C MET A 168 -14.87 -1.48 5.13
N MET A 169 -13.94 -1.78 4.23
CA MET A 169 -13.61 -0.93 3.10
C MET A 169 -14.35 -1.42 1.85
N ASN A 170 -15.00 -0.51 1.14
CA ASN A 170 -15.50 -0.81 -0.20
C ASN A 170 -14.32 -0.74 -1.18
N THR A 171 -13.85 -1.90 -1.62
CA THR A 171 -12.73 -2.03 -2.56
C THR A 171 -13.25 -2.39 -3.95
N PHE A 172 -12.46 -2.10 -4.99
CA PHE A 172 -12.75 -2.65 -6.31
C PHE A 172 -12.63 -4.18 -6.31
N ASP A 173 -13.51 -4.86 -7.04
CA ASP A 173 -13.36 -6.28 -7.34
C ASP A 173 -12.36 -6.45 -8.48
N MET A 174 -11.08 -6.51 -8.12
CA MET A 174 -9.98 -6.65 -9.08
C MET A 174 -10.04 -7.97 -9.87
N GLY A 175 -10.77 -8.99 -9.40
CA GLY A 175 -10.97 -10.24 -10.14
C GLY A 175 -11.75 -10.05 -11.44
N ARG A 176 -12.54 -8.96 -11.52
CA ARG A 176 -13.36 -8.60 -12.68
C ARG A 176 -12.71 -7.57 -13.60
N SER A 177 -11.46 -7.19 -13.34
CA SER A 177 -10.71 -6.26 -14.20
C SER A 177 -10.26 -6.96 -15.49
N ASP A 178 -10.79 -6.51 -16.63
CA ASP A 178 -10.38 -6.98 -17.95
C ASP A 178 -8.87 -6.77 -18.18
N GLU A 179 -8.34 -5.63 -17.73
CA GLU A 179 -6.92 -5.29 -17.85
C GLU A 179 -6.03 -6.26 -17.06
N LEU A 180 -6.45 -6.64 -15.84
CA LEU A 180 -5.72 -7.62 -15.04
C LEU A 180 -5.81 -9.03 -15.64
N GLN A 181 -6.96 -9.38 -16.23
CA GLN A 181 -7.12 -10.62 -16.98
C GLN A 181 -6.20 -10.65 -18.21
N MET A 182 -6.06 -9.55 -18.95
CA MET A 182 -5.11 -9.43 -20.07
C MET A 182 -3.65 -9.57 -19.62
N CYS A 183 -3.28 -8.98 -18.48
CA CYS A 183 -1.96 -9.14 -17.88
C CYS A 183 -1.70 -10.61 -17.50
N THR A 184 -2.70 -11.27 -16.91
CA THR A 184 -2.64 -12.69 -16.56
C THR A 184 -2.46 -13.56 -17.80
N GLN A 185 -3.23 -13.33 -18.86
CA GLN A 185 -3.07 -14.04 -20.14
C GLN A 185 -1.68 -13.81 -20.76
N SER A 186 -1.16 -12.59 -20.69
CA SER A 186 0.18 -12.26 -21.18
C SER A 186 1.27 -12.99 -20.39
N PHE A 187 1.12 -13.09 -19.06
CA PHE A 187 1.99 -13.89 -18.20
C PHE A 187 1.95 -15.37 -18.59
N LEU A 188 0.76 -15.94 -18.78
CA LEU A 188 0.61 -17.34 -19.21
C LEU A 188 1.29 -17.61 -20.56
N LYS A 189 1.12 -16.70 -21.54
CA LYS A 189 1.78 -16.79 -22.85
C LYS A 189 3.30 -16.71 -22.73
N LEU A 190 3.82 -15.78 -21.91
CA LEU A 190 5.25 -15.56 -21.74
C LEU A 190 5.96 -16.77 -21.10
N HIS A 191 5.31 -17.41 -20.12
CA HIS A 191 5.93 -18.51 -19.35
C HIS A 191 5.53 -19.91 -19.83
N GLY A 192 4.53 -20.03 -20.69
CA GLY A 192 4.10 -21.29 -21.31
C GLY A 192 3.84 -22.38 -20.27
N ALA A 193 4.38 -23.58 -20.51
CA ALA A 193 4.22 -24.74 -19.62
C ALA A 193 4.75 -24.54 -18.18
N LYS A 194 5.61 -23.53 -17.94
CA LYS A 194 6.14 -23.23 -16.60
C LYS A 194 5.24 -22.30 -15.78
N ALA A 195 4.23 -21.68 -16.40
CA ALA A 195 3.43 -20.64 -15.76
C ALA A 195 2.72 -21.15 -14.49
N GLU A 196 2.15 -22.36 -14.55
CA GLU A 196 1.47 -22.98 -13.42
C GLU A 196 2.42 -23.23 -12.24
N ALA A 197 3.58 -23.85 -12.49
CA ALA A 197 4.60 -24.10 -11.47
C ALA A 197 5.13 -22.80 -10.84
N ILE A 198 5.28 -21.73 -11.63
CA ILE A 198 5.68 -20.41 -11.13
C ILE A 198 4.62 -19.83 -10.18
N MET A 199 3.34 -19.90 -10.56
CA MET A 199 2.23 -19.41 -9.74
C MET A 199 2.02 -20.25 -8.47
N GLN A 200 2.18 -21.57 -8.57
CA GLN A 200 2.14 -22.46 -7.43
C GLN A 200 3.25 -22.11 -6.43
N ASN A 201 4.49 -21.98 -6.90
CA ASN A 201 5.61 -21.58 -6.05
C ASN A 201 5.40 -20.19 -5.43
N LEU A 202 4.79 -19.24 -6.15
CA LEU A 202 4.41 -17.96 -5.56
C LEU A 202 3.44 -18.16 -4.39
N GLY A 203 2.42 -19.01 -4.57
CA GLY A 203 1.44 -19.37 -3.55
C GLY A 203 2.08 -20.02 -2.32
N ASP A 204 2.96 -21.01 -2.52
CA ASP A 204 3.67 -21.70 -1.43
C ASP A 204 4.52 -20.72 -0.60
N VAL A 205 5.20 -19.79 -1.28
CA VAL A 205 5.94 -18.70 -0.62
C VAL A 205 5.01 -17.80 0.20
N GLN A 206 3.80 -17.50 -0.29
CA GLN A 206 2.84 -16.71 0.49
C GLN A 206 2.39 -17.45 1.73
N ILE A 207 2.05 -18.73 1.62
CA ILE A 207 1.58 -19.55 2.76
C ILE A 207 2.61 -19.55 3.88
N LYS A 208 3.87 -19.90 3.55
CA LYS A 208 4.96 -19.87 4.52
C LYS A 208 5.13 -18.48 5.12
N ARG A 209 5.11 -17.45 4.29
CA ARG A 209 5.28 -16.07 4.76
C ARG A 209 4.16 -15.62 5.70
N MET A 210 2.91 -16.06 5.49
CA MET A 210 1.80 -15.77 6.41
C MET A 210 2.08 -16.32 7.81
N GLU A 211 2.66 -17.52 7.93
CA GLU A 211 3.07 -18.10 9.21
C GLU A 211 4.20 -17.30 9.86
N ASP A 212 5.22 -16.91 9.09
CA ASP A 212 6.34 -16.12 9.58
C ASP A 212 5.88 -14.75 10.11
N VAL A 213 4.95 -14.09 9.42
CA VAL A 213 4.39 -12.80 9.85
C VAL A 213 3.51 -12.94 11.09
N LYS A 214 2.73 -14.02 11.21
CA LYS A 214 2.00 -14.35 12.45
C LYS A 214 2.97 -14.52 13.63
N ALA A 215 4.05 -15.26 13.44
CA ALA A 215 5.06 -15.45 14.46
C ALA A 215 5.77 -14.13 14.83
N TYR A 216 6.07 -13.27 13.85
CA TYR A 216 6.58 -11.92 14.09
C TYR A 216 5.61 -11.10 14.94
N TYR A 217 4.32 -11.06 14.58
CA TYR A 217 3.32 -10.29 15.31
C TYR A 217 3.16 -10.79 16.75
N GLN A 218 3.06 -12.10 16.97
CA GLN A 218 2.96 -12.66 18.33
C GLN A 218 4.16 -12.27 19.19
N ARG A 219 5.38 -12.35 18.65
CA ARG A 219 6.59 -11.90 19.37
C ARG A 219 6.53 -10.42 19.75
N ARG A 220 6.07 -9.55 18.84
CA ARG A 220 5.89 -8.12 19.13
C ARG A 220 4.84 -7.91 20.24
N ASN A 221 3.75 -8.67 20.21
CA ASN A 221 2.70 -8.63 21.22
C ASN A 221 3.18 -9.14 22.59
N ASP A 222 4.09 -10.11 22.61
CA ASP A 222 4.76 -10.62 23.81
C ASP A 222 5.85 -9.67 24.36
N GLY A 223 6.02 -8.50 23.74
CA GLY A 223 6.93 -7.45 24.20
C GLY A 223 8.34 -7.50 23.59
N LEU A 224 8.61 -8.35 22.59
CA LEU A 224 9.90 -8.31 21.91
C LEU A 224 10.04 -7.04 21.05
N SER A 225 11.27 -6.53 21.00
CA SER A 225 11.62 -5.43 20.11
C SER A 225 11.44 -5.83 18.64
N HIS A 226 11.28 -4.84 17.76
CA HIS A 226 11.24 -5.06 16.32
C HIS A 226 12.46 -5.88 15.83
N GLU A 227 13.66 -5.48 16.24
CA GLU A 227 14.91 -6.13 15.84
C GLU A 227 14.94 -7.61 16.22
N HIS A 228 14.58 -7.93 17.47
CA HIS A 228 14.53 -9.32 17.92
C HIS A 228 13.43 -10.11 17.23
N ALA A 229 12.24 -9.55 17.02
CA ALA A 229 11.16 -10.24 16.31
C ALA A 229 11.54 -10.51 14.83
N MET A 230 12.25 -9.58 14.18
CA MET A 230 12.71 -9.70 12.80
C MET A 230 13.81 -10.75 12.61
N ALA A 231 14.68 -10.99 13.60
CA ALA A 231 15.78 -11.96 13.50
C ALA A 231 15.31 -13.40 13.18
N TYR A 232 14.04 -13.70 13.44
CA TYR A 232 13.43 -14.99 13.21
C TYR A 232 12.52 -15.03 11.97
N LEU A 233 12.38 -13.90 11.27
CA LEU A 233 11.60 -13.78 10.05
C LEU A 233 12.48 -14.23 8.87
N ARG A 234 12.28 -15.46 8.39
CA ARG A 234 13.06 -16.03 7.28
C ARG A 234 12.34 -15.95 5.93
#